data_AF-A0A6G1RMV0-F1
#
_entry.id   AF-A0A6G1RMV0-F1
#
_cell.length_a   1.000
_cell.length_b   1.000
_cell.length_c   1.000
_cell.angle_alpha   90.00
_cell.angle_beta   90.00
_cell.angle_gamma   90.00
#
_symmetry.space_group_name_H-M   'P 1'
#
loop_
_entity.id
_entity.type
_entity.pdbx_description
1 polymer ?
#
loop_
_entity_poly.entity_id
_entity_poly.type
_entity_poly.pdbx_seq_one_letter_code
_entity_poly.pdbx_strand_id
1 'polypeptide(L)'
;FHLLFAATSIPRLAYPSSQHEALAKLNHMQNLVVSLVSGIAPSARSRAGLQSLVLEVLCLLLDIIAPKLRPVSTQLYSLKEKQQLADLISTMLAYNLTYHQERLPEGQYVYKLDPNVEDVCRFPDLPARRQLTYQAKQLIAREIEMEKMRRTEALLQARNLGEEPGNGLDEAGEQADTELAVPLNHQQRLEHIIRRAAVEDKPETDFFGRPLRRRQVAVAMAPQAPEGESMESQMGKAVGKSDVWFRFNEGVSNAVRRNIYIRDVL
;
A
#
# COMPACT_ATOMS: atom_id res chain seq x y z
N PHE A 1 -63.19 -7.08 -2.33
CA PHE A 1 -61.78 -7.15 -1.87
C PHE A 1 -61.66 -7.64 -0.42
N HIS A 2 -62.41 -7.13 0.55
CA HIS A 2 -62.31 -7.57 1.97
C HIS A 2 -62.64 -9.07 2.20
N LEU A 3 -63.58 -9.65 1.45
CA LEU A 3 -63.92 -11.09 1.54
C LEU A 3 -62.78 -12.03 1.12
N LEU A 4 -61.87 -11.59 0.25
CA LEU A 4 -60.73 -12.41 -0.22
C LEU A 4 -59.63 -12.56 0.85
N PHE A 5 -59.63 -11.69 1.85
CA PHE A 5 -58.67 -11.67 2.96
C PHE A 5 -59.34 -11.90 4.31
N ALA A 6 -60.59 -12.38 4.30
CA ALA A 6 -61.31 -12.72 5.51
C ALA A 6 -60.69 -13.99 6.12
N ALA A 7 -59.94 -13.82 7.21
CA ALA A 7 -59.39 -14.90 7.99
C ALA A 7 -59.85 -14.75 9.45
N THR A 8 -60.15 -15.86 10.10
CA THR A 8 -60.51 -15.91 11.53
C THR A 8 -59.33 -15.61 12.46
N SER A 9 -58.10 -15.70 11.95
CA SER A 9 -56.86 -15.36 12.67
C SER A 9 -56.43 -13.92 12.38
N ILE A 10 -55.99 -13.19 13.40
CA ILE A 10 -55.38 -11.86 13.23
C ILE A 10 -54.03 -12.03 12.51
N PRO A 11 -53.87 -11.54 11.26
CA PRO A 11 -52.61 -11.65 10.56
C PRO A 11 -51.56 -10.75 11.22
N ARG A 12 -50.35 -11.27 11.42
CA ARG A 12 -49.21 -10.43 11.81
C ARG A 12 -48.81 -9.59 10.60
N LEU A 13 -49.00 -8.28 10.70
CA LEU A 13 -48.59 -7.34 9.65
C LEU A 13 -47.06 -7.32 9.58
N ALA A 14 -46.51 -7.85 8.50
CA ALA A 14 -45.12 -7.65 8.12
C ALA A 14 -45.04 -6.50 7.12
N TYR A 15 -44.20 -5.50 7.40
CA TYR A 15 -43.95 -4.43 6.45
C TYR A 15 -43.15 -4.96 5.25
N PRO A 16 -43.39 -4.45 4.03
CA PRO A 16 -42.69 -4.90 2.83
C PRO A 16 -41.25 -4.39 2.80
N SER A 17 -40.34 -5.02 3.56
CA SER A 17 -38.91 -4.75 3.50
C SER A 17 -38.18 -5.60 2.46
N SER A 18 -38.83 -6.66 1.95
CA SER A 18 -38.23 -7.67 1.06
C SER A 18 -37.61 -7.06 -0.20
N GLN A 19 -38.29 -6.11 -0.85
CA GLN A 19 -37.78 -5.44 -2.04
C GLN A 19 -36.53 -4.62 -1.74
N HIS A 20 -36.56 -3.83 -0.67
CA HIS A 20 -35.42 -3.00 -0.28
C HIS A 20 -34.21 -3.87 0.09
N GLU A 21 -34.42 -4.94 0.85
CA GLU A 21 -33.37 -5.89 1.21
C GLU A 21 -32.80 -6.60 -0.02
N ALA A 22 -33.65 -7.02 -0.96
CA ALA A 22 -33.20 -7.65 -2.21
C ALA A 22 -32.38 -6.70 -3.07
N LEU A 23 -32.81 -5.43 -3.20
CA LEU A 23 -32.07 -4.40 -3.92
C LEU A 23 -30.74 -4.08 -3.25
N ALA A 24 -30.69 -3.97 -1.92
CA ALA A 24 -29.46 -3.74 -1.18
C ALA A 24 -28.46 -4.89 -1.39
N LYS A 25 -28.92 -6.15 -1.33
CA LYS A 25 -28.10 -7.33 -1.62
C LYS A 25 -27.60 -7.35 -3.06
N LEU A 26 -28.47 -7.04 -4.03
CA LEU A 26 -28.10 -6.97 -5.44
C LEU A 26 -27.01 -5.92 -5.68
N ASN A 27 -27.19 -4.70 -5.17
CA ASN A 27 -26.20 -3.63 -5.28
C ASN A 27 -24.88 -4.02 -4.62
N HIS A 28 -24.93 -4.64 -3.44
CA HIS A 28 -23.73 -5.14 -2.76
C HIS A 28 -22.96 -6.15 -3.63
N MET A 29 -23.65 -7.16 -4.18
CA MET A 29 -23.04 -8.15 -5.07
C MET A 29 -22.47 -7.50 -6.33
N GLN A 30 -23.19 -6.58 -6.96
CA GLN A 30 -22.70 -5.85 -8.13
C GLN A 30 -21.43 -5.06 -7.83
N ASN A 31 -21.39 -4.36 -6.69
CA ASN A 31 -20.22 -3.59 -6.27
C ASN A 31 -18.99 -4.50 -6.06
N LEU A 32 -19.18 -5.70 -5.50
CA LEU A 32 -18.10 -6.69 -5.36
C LEU A 32 -17.54 -7.10 -6.72
N VAL A 33 -18.40 -7.42 -7.69
CA VAL A 33 -17.96 -7.83 -9.03
C VAL A 33 -17.31 -6.67 -9.78
N VAL A 34 -17.83 -5.46 -9.67
CA VAL A 34 -17.22 -4.26 -10.29
C VAL A 34 -15.84 -3.98 -9.69
N SER A 35 -15.71 -4.05 -8.36
CA SER A 35 -14.44 -3.92 -7.65
C SER A 35 -13.43 -4.96 -8.13
N LEU A 36 -13.84 -6.23 -8.21
CA LEU A 36 -13.02 -7.30 -8.77
C LEU A 36 -12.52 -6.95 -10.17
N VAL A 37 -13.43 -6.68 -11.12
CA VAL A 37 -13.11 -6.40 -12.52
C VAL A 37 -12.19 -5.20 -12.69
N SER A 38 -12.31 -4.19 -11.83
CA SER A 38 -11.43 -3.02 -11.85
C SER A 38 -9.97 -3.38 -11.54
N GLY A 39 -9.75 -4.39 -10.68
CA GLY A 39 -8.43 -4.85 -10.27
C GLY A 39 -7.86 -5.98 -11.11
N ILE A 40 -8.67 -6.67 -11.92
CA ILE A 40 -8.19 -7.78 -12.78
C ILE A 40 -7.11 -7.29 -13.74
N ALA A 41 -6.04 -8.09 -13.88
CA ALA A 41 -4.97 -7.83 -14.83
C ALA A 41 -5.52 -7.67 -16.27
N PRO A 42 -5.00 -6.73 -17.08
CA PRO A 42 -5.55 -6.43 -18.41
C PRO A 42 -5.68 -7.67 -19.32
N SER A 43 -4.75 -8.62 -19.20
CA SER A 43 -4.73 -9.88 -19.95
C SER A 43 -5.93 -10.78 -19.64
N ALA A 44 -6.39 -10.82 -18.39
CA ALA A 44 -7.55 -11.61 -17.97
C ALA A 44 -8.87 -10.84 -18.20
N ARG A 45 -8.85 -9.51 -18.05
CA ARG A 45 -10.04 -8.66 -18.21
C ARG A 45 -10.59 -8.66 -19.64
N SER A 46 -9.73 -8.69 -20.66
CA SER A 46 -10.15 -8.68 -22.07
C SER A 46 -11.10 -9.81 -22.48
N ARG A 47 -11.07 -10.93 -21.74
CA ARG A 47 -11.90 -12.13 -22.00
C ARG A 47 -13.04 -12.32 -21.00
N ALA A 48 -13.14 -11.45 -19.98
CA ALA A 48 -14.07 -11.59 -18.88
C ALA A 48 -15.21 -10.57 -19.00
N GLY A 49 -16.29 -10.94 -19.68
CA GLY A 49 -17.56 -10.23 -19.56
C GLY A 49 -18.14 -10.42 -18.15
N LEU A 50 -18.84 -9.42 -17.60
CA LEU A 50 -19.30 -9.44 -16.20
C LEU A 50 -20.14 -10.69 -15.86
N GLN A 51 -21.06 -11.07 -16.75
CA GLN A 51 -21.93 -12.24 -16.58
C GLN A 51 -21.17 -13.56 -16.74
N SER A 52 -20.34 -13.70 -17.77
CA SER A 52 -19.50 -14.89 -17.98
C SER A 52 -18.50 -15.09 -16.84
N LEU A 53 -17.93 -14.00 -16.30
CA LEU A 53 -17.05 -14.05 -15.15
C LEU A 53 -17.75 -14.67 -13.93
N VAL A 54 -18.98 -14.25 -13.62
CA VAL A 54 -19.73 -14.76 -12.46
C VAL A 54 -20.16 -16.23 -12.66
N LEU A 55 -20.72 -16.55 -13.82
CA LEU A 55 -21.32 -17.87 -14.06
C LEU A 55 -20.29 -18.95 -14.41
N GLU A 56 -19.23 -18.63 -15.16
CA GLU A 56 -18.32 -19.62 -15.72
C GLU A 56 -16.96 -19.64 -15.00
N VAL A 57 -16.43 -18.48 -14.62
CA VAL A 57 -15.05 -18.37 -14.12
C VAL A 57 -14.98 -18.40 -12.61
N LEU A 58 -15.81 -17.59 -11.93
CA LEU A 58 -15.66 -17.31 -10.50
C LEU A 58 -15.87 -18.56 -9.64
N CYS A 59 -16.78 -19.44 -10.06
CA CYS A 59 -16.95 -20.73 -9.40
C CYS A 59 -15.70 -21.60 -9.50
N LEU A 60 -15.12 -21.76 -10.69
CA LEU A 60 -13.92 -22.57 -10.85
C LEU A 60 -12.72 -21.93 -10.16
N LEU A 61 -12.64 -20.60 -10.19
CA LEU A 61 -11.59 -19.83 -9.53
C LEU A 61 -11.59 -20.06 -8.01
N LEU A 62 -12.77 -20.03 -7.37
CA LEU A 62 -12.91 -20.29 -5.93
C LEU A 62 -12.42 -21.70 -5.53
N ASP A 63 -12.52 -22.68 -6.43
CA ASP A 63 -12.02 -24.04 -6.17
C ASP A 63 -10.50 -24.14 -6.41
N ILE A 64 -9.98 -23.43 -7.42
CA ILE A 64 -8.54 -23.32 -7.71
C ILE A 64 -7.80 -22.64 -6.56
N ILE A 65 -8.37 -21.59 -5.97
CA ILE A 65 -7.73 -20.87 -4.87
C ILE A 65 -7.79 -21.63 -3.53
N ALA A 66 -8.43 -22.80 -3.49
CA ALA A 66 -8.53 -23.66 -2.30
C ALA A 66 -7.69 -24.96 -2.39
N PRO A 67 -6.36 -24.90 -2.66
CA PRO A 67 -5.55 -26.08 -2.86
C PRO A 67 -5.34 -26.92 -1.58
N LYS A 68 -4.83 -28.13 -1.79
CA LYS A 68 -4.39 -29.04 -0.73
C LYS A 68 -2.95 -28.72 -0.32
N LEU A 69 -2.77 -27.70 0.51
CA LEU A 69 -1.46 -27.34 1.08
C LEU A 69 -1.23 -28.04 2.41
N ARG A 70 -0.01 -28.53 2.63
CA ARG A 70 0.41 -29.06 3.94
C ARG A 70 0.66 -27.89 4.90
N PRO A 71 0.20 -27.96 6.16
CA PRO A 71 0.44 -26.93 7.17
C PRO A 71 1.86 -27.09 7.75
N VAL A 72 2.88 -26.99 6.90
CA VAL A 72 4.30 -26.96 7.28
C VAL A 72 4.94 -25.68 6.74
N SER A 73 6.11 -25.32 7.27
CA SER A 73 6.83 -24.15 6.77
C SER A 73 7.11 -24.30 5.26
N THR A 74 7.01 -23.18 4.53
CA THR A 74 7.25 -23.13 3.07
C THR A 74 8.65 -23.60 2.68
N GLN A 75 9.60 -23.55 3.62
CA GLN A 75 10.96 -24.07 3.46
C GLN A 75 10.99 -25.58 3.24
N LEU A 76 10.07 -26.32 3.86
CA LEU A 76 9.96 -27.79 3.78
C LEU A 76 9.12 -28.27 2.59
N TYR A 77 8.66 -27.35 1.74
CA TYR A 77 7.92 -27.70 0.54
C TYR A 77 8.86 -28.27 -0.53
N SER A 78 8.38 -29.31 -1.22
CA SER A 78 9.01 -29.81 -2.44
C SER A 78 9.01 -28.72 -3.52
N LEU A 79 9.91 -28.82 -4.49
CA LEU A 79 9.95 -27.89 -5.64
C LEU A 79 8.58 -27.79 -6.34
N LYS A 80 7.87 -28.91 -6.46
CA LYS A 80 6.51 -28.94 -7.05
C LYS A 80 5.50 -28.18 -6.21
N GLU A 81 5.53 -28.34 -4.89
CA GLU A 81 4.61 -27.64 -3.96
C GLU A 81 4.90 -26.13 -3.95
N LYS A 82 6.18 -25.73 -4.03
CA LYS A 82 6.57 -24.32 -4.16
C LYS A 82 6.06 -23.72 -5.46
N GLN A 83 6.17 -24.44 -6.58
CA GLN A 83 5.62 -23.99 -7.85
C GLN A 83 4.09 -23.84 -7.78
N GLN A 84 3.39 -24.82 -7.20
CA GLN A 84 1.94 -24.74 -7.01
C GLN A 84 1.52 -23.53 -6.17
N LEU A 85 2.28 -23.21 -5.12
CA LEU A 85 2.04 -22.01 -4.31
C LEU A 85 2.28 -20.74 -5.12
N ALA A 86 3.37 -20.67 -5.90
CA ALA A 86 3.66 -19.53 -6.77
C ALA A 86 2.58 -19.33 -7.85
N ASP A 87 2.10 -20.40 -8.47
CA ASP A 87 1.02 -20.36 -9.46
C ASP A 87 -0.31 -19.91 -8.83
N LEU A 88 -0.60 -20.39 -7.62
CA LEU A 88 -1.75 -19.93 -6.82
C LEU A 88 -1.68 -18.42 -6.57
N ILE A 89 -0.55 -17.93 -6.05
CA ILE A 89 -0.35 -16.51 -5.75
C ILE A 89 -0.48 -15.68 -7.03
N SER A 90 0.14 -16.13 -8.12
CA SER A 90 0.05 -15.48 -9.42
C SER A 90 -1.40 -15.39 -9.91
N THR A 91 -2.18 -16.46 -9.75
CA THR A 91 -3.61 -16.51 -10.10
C THR A 91 -4.41 -15.55 -9.23
N MET A 92 -4.22 -15.57 -7.92
CA MET A 92 -4.92 -14.65 -7.01
C MET A 92 -4.58 -13.18 -7.32
N LEU A 93 -3.33 -12.87 -7.61
CA LEU A 93 -2.91 -11.53 -8.05
C LEU A 93 -3.51 -11.14 -9.40
N ALA A 94 -3.62 -12.07 -10.36
CA ALA A 94 -4.22 -11.80 -11.67
C ALA A 94 -5.70 -11.41 -11.57
N TYR A 95 -6.42 -11.97 -10.60
CA TYR A 95 -7.81 -11.63 -10.30
C TYR A 95 -7.97 -10.59 -9.18
N ASN A 96 -6.88 -9.98 -8.69
CA ASN A 96 -6.88 -9.04 -7.58
C ASN A 96 -7.63 -9.55 -6.33
N LEU A 97 -7.35 -10.80 -5.96
CA LEU A 97 -7.87 -11.46 -4.78
C LEU A 97 -6.81 -11.49 -3.69
N THR A 98 -7.20 -11.18 -2.47
CA THR A 98 -6.35 -11.29 -1.28
C THR A 98 -7.17 -11.72 -0.07
N TYR A 99 -6.50 -12.22 0.98
CA TYR A 99 -7.16 -12.51 2.25
C TYR A 99 -6.86 -11.39 3.24
N HIS A 100 -7.90 -10.75 3.77
CA HIS A 100 -7.80 -9.77 4.84
C HIS A 100 -8.34 -10.33 6.15
N GLN A 101 -7.65 -9.98 7.24
CA GLN A 101 -8.05 -10.37 8.59
C GLN A 101 -9.12 -9.41 9.10
N GLU A 102 -10.34 -9.92 9.31
CA GLU A 102 -11.43 -9.16 9.91
C GLU A 102 -11.68 -9.62 11.34
N ARG A 103 -11.95 -8.66 12.23
CA ARG A 103 -12.39 -8.94 13.60
C ARG A 103 -13.91 -9.01 13.62
N LEU A 104 -14.46 -10.18 13.94
CA LEU A 104 -15.89 -10.34 14.16
C LEU A 104 -16.32 -9.58 15.44
N PRO A 105 -17.61 -9.20 15.55
CA PRO A 105 -18.15 -8.57 16.76
C PRO A 105 -17.91 -9.41 18.03
N GLU A 106 -17.83 -10.73 17.88
CA GLU A 106 -17.53 -11.67 18.96
C GLU A 106 -16.05 -11.69 19.40
N GLY A 107 -15.20 -10.88 18.75
CA GLY A 107 -13.78 -10.75 19.07
C GLY A 107 -12.85 -11.77 18.38
N GLN A 108 -13.39 -12.71 17.62
CA GLN A 108 -12.61 -13.67 16.85
C GLN A 108 -12.07 -13.04 15.54
N TYR A 109 -10.83 -13.37 15.18
CA TYR A 109 -10.25 -12.98 13.89
C TYR A 109 -10.53 -14.04 12.84
N VAL A 110 -11.02 -13.63 11.68
CA VAL A 110 -11.29 -14.51 10.54
C VAL A 110 -10.71 -13.88 9.28
N TYR A 111 -10.01 -14.69 8.50
CA TYR A 111 -9.58 -14.28 7.16
C TYR A 111 -10.73 -14.43 6.16
N LYS A 112 -11.15 -13.29 5.61
CA LYS A 112 -12.10 -13.20 4.50
C LYS A 112 -11.40 -12.79 3.22
N LEU A 113 -11.97 -13.21 2.11
CA LEU A 113 -11.49 -12.83 0.79
C LEU A 113 -11.90 -11.37 0.51
N ASP A 114 -11.00 -10.62 -0.12
CA ASP A 114 -11.25 -9.27 -0.57
C ASP A 114 -10.90 -9.15 -2.07
N PRO A 115 -11.86 -8.78 -2.92
CA PRO A 115 -13.31 -8.68 -2.62
C PRO A 115 -13.93 -10.04 -2.21
N ASN A 116 -14.98 -10.02 -1.39
CA ASN A 116 -15.62 -11.26 -0.90
C ASN A 116 -16.50 -11.92 -1.96
N VAL A 117 -15.86 -12.51 -2.97
CA VAL A 117 -16.55 -13.15 -4.10
C VAL A 117 -17.25 -14.46 -3.73
N GLU A 118 -16.98 -15.01 -2.54
CA GLU A 118 -17.68 -16.20 -2.02
C GLU A 118 -19.19 -15.94 -1.89
N ASP A 119 -19.59 -14.69 -1.57
CA ASP A 119 -20.99 -14.31 -1.41
C ASP A 119 -21.74 -14.22 -2.75
N VAL A 120 -21.03 -13.91 -3.83
CA VAL A 120 -21.60 -13.84 -5.18
C VAL A 120 -21.87 -15.24 -5.73
N CYS A 121 -21.01 -16.22 -5.40
CA CYS A 121 -21.05 -17.58 -5.94
C CYS A 121 -21.78 -18.60 -5.05
N ARG A 122 -22.78 -18.16 -4.28
CA ARG A 122 -23.63 -19.04 -3.44
C ARG A 122 -24.84 -19.54 -4.22
N PHE A 123 -24.63 -20.51 -5.10
CA PHE A 123 -25.72 -21.17 -5.80
C PHE A 123 -26.27 -22.33 -4.96
N PRO A 124 -27.60 -22.43 -4.76
CA PRO A 124 -28.20 -23.42 -3.86
C PRO A 124 -27.96 -24.87 -4.31
N ASP A 125 -27.82 -25.10 -5.61
CA ASP A 125 -27.62 -26.43 -6.19
C ASP A 125 -26.16 -26.89 -6.20
N LEU A 126 -25.22 -26.01 -5.84
CA LEU A 126 -23.79 -26.33 -5.77
C LEU A 126 -23.41 -26.85 -4.38
N PRO A 127 -22.56 -27.89 -4.28
CA PRO A 127 -22.10 -28.38 -2.98
C PRO A 127 -21.29 -27.31 -2.24
N ALA A 128 -21.30 -27.40 -0.91
CA ALA A 128 -20.49 -26.51 -0.08
C ALA A 128 -19.01 -26.65 -0.47
N ARG A 129 -18.38 -25.52 -0.79
CA ARG A 129 -16.97 -25.48 -1.19
C ARG A 129 -16.08 -25.81 -0.01
N ARG A 130 -14.95 -26.44 -0.31
CA ARG A 130 -13.89 -26.68 0.66
C ARG A 130 -13.33 -25.34 1.14
N GLN A 131 -13.37 -25.12 2.44
CA GLN A 131 -12.75 -23.95 3.05
C GLN A 131 -11.29 -24.25 3.43
N LEU A 132 -10.41 -23.29 3.17
CA LEU A 132 -9.02 -23.34 3.64
C LEU A 132 -8.96 -23.13 5.16
N THR A 133 -7.98 -23.79 5.80
CA THR A 133 -7.70 -23.57 7.22
C THR A 133 -7.20 -22.15 7.46
N TYR A 134 -7.38 -21.64 8.69
CA TYR A 134 -6.93 -20.29 9.07
C TYR A 134 -5.44 -20.07 8.75
N GLN A 135 -4.59 -21.05 9.09
CA GLN A 135 -3.15 -21.00 8.82
C GLN A 135 -2.84 -20.94 7.32
N ALA A 136 -3.57 -21.68 6.48
CA ALA A 136 -3.38 -21.64 5.04
C ALA A 136 -3.77 -20.27 4.46
N LYS A 137 -4.88 -19.68 4.93
CA LYS A 137 -5.29 -18.31 4.53
C LYS A 137 -4.25 -17.28 4.92
N GLN A 138 -3.73 -17.36 6.15
CA GLN A 138 -2.67 -16.46 6.64
C GLN A 138 -1.38 -16.61 5.81
N LEU A 139 -0.98 -17.85 5.50
CA LEU A 139 0.18 -18.12 4.67
C LEU A 139 0.02 -17.48 3.29
N ILE A 140 -1.11 -17.71 2.64
CA ILE A 140 -1.40 -17.16 1.31
C ILE A 140 -1.43 -15.62 1.35
N ALA A 141 -2.06 -15.02 2.37
CA ALA A 141 -2.09 -13.56 2.54
C ALA A 141 -0.68 -12.97 2.61
N ARG A 142 0.18 -13.55 3.45
CA ARG A 142 1.58 -13.13 3.62
C ARG A 142 2.36 -13.25 2.31
N GLU A 143 2.23 -14.37 1.61
CA GLU A 143 2.96 -14.60 0.36
C GLU A 143 2.49 -13.67 -0.77
N ILE A 144 1.19 -13.35 -0.83
CA ILE A 144 0.64 -12.35 -1.76
C ILE A 144 1.24 -10.97 -1.48
N GLU A 145 1.33 -10.55 -0.21
CA GLU A 145 1.96 -9.28 0.17
C GLU A 145 3.43 -9.23 -0.22
N MET A 146 4.19 -10.29 0.05
CA MET A 146 5.60 -10.38 -0.34
C MET A 146 5.77 -10.33 -1.87
N GLU A 147 4.93 -11.02 -2.63
CA GLU A 147 4.99 -10.99 -4.10
C GLU A 147 4.55 -9.63 -4.66
N LYS A 148 3.59 -8.93 -4.03
CA LYS A 148 3.26 -7.53 -4.37
C LYS A 148 4.47 -6.63 -4.16
N MET A 149 5.15 -6.73 -3.01
CA MET A 149 6.37 -5.96 -2.72
C MET A 149 7.46 -6.23 -3.76
N ARG A 150 7.69 -7.51 -4.09
CA ARG A 150 8.67 -7.92 -5.10
C ARG A 150 8.36 -7.35 -6.49
N ARG A 151 7.08 -7.38 -6.91
CA ARG A 151 6.66 -6.80 -8.20
C ARG A 151 6.82 -5.28 -8.22
N THR A 152 6.50 -4.59 -7.12
CA THR A 152 6.70 -3.15 -7.02
C THR A 152 8.18 -2.77 -7.00
N GLU A 153 9.01 -3.52 -6.28
CA GLU A 153 10.46 -3.32 -6.23
C GLU A 153 11.08 -3.52 -7.61
N ALA A 154 10.71 -4.58 -8.33
CA ALA A 154 11.18 -4.81 -9.70
C ALA A 154 10.81 -3.66 -10.65
N LEU A 155 9.61 -3.07 -10.49
CA LEU A 155 9.14 -1.95 -11.29
C LEU A 155 9.92 -0.66 -10.98
N LEU A 156 10.26 -0.44 -9.70
CA LEU A 156 11.11 0.67 -9.28
C LEU A 156 12.55 0.49 -9.76
N GLN A 157 13.10 -0.73 -9.66
CA GLN A 157 14.44 -1.05 -10.13
C GLN A 157 14.56 -0.85 -11.65
N ALA A 158 13.58 -1.31 -12.42
CA ALA A 158 13.53 -1.10 -13.87
C ALA A 158 13.47 0.39 -14.25
N ARG A 159 12.82 1.22 -13.43
CA ARG A 159 12.81 2.67 -13.61
C ARG A 159 14.17 3.30 -13.26
N ASN A 160 14.82 2.83 -12.21
CA ASN A 160 16.12 3.35 -11.76
C ASN A 160 17.27 2.95 -12.70
N LEU A 161 17.21 1.77 -13.32
CA LEU A 161 18.16 1.33 -14.37
C LEU A 161 18.13 2.21 -15.64
N GLY A 162 17.10 3.04 -15.81
CA GLY A 162 17.03 4.06 -16.86
C GLY A 162 17.74 5.38 -16.50
N GLU A 163 18.26 5.53 -15.28
CA GLU A 163 18.96 6.71 -14.77
C GLU A 163 20.41 6.37 -14.33
N GLU A 164 21.09 5.46 -15.02
CA GLU A 164 22.53 5.29 -14.82
C GLU A 164 23.26 6.56 -15.33
N PRO A 165 24.05 7.27 -14.49
CA PRO A 165 24.95 8.30 -14.96
C PRO A 165 26.07 7.57 -15.73
N GLY A 166 26.09 7.75 -17.05
CA GLY A 166 27.12 7.22 -17.92
C GLY A 166 28.50 7.60 -17.42
N ASN A 167 29.16 6.65 -16.77
CA ASN A 167 30.58 6.73 -16.44
C ASN A 167 31.28 5.66 -17.27
N GLY A 168 31.73 6.09 -18.44
CA GLY A 168 32.50 5.31 -19.40
C GLY A 168 33.16 6.29 -20.36
N LEU A 169 34.35 6.74 -19.96
CA LEU A 169 35.25 7.55 -20.77
C LEU A 169 35.99 6.67 -21.80
N ASP A 170 36.38 7.37 -22.88
CA ASP A 170 37.35 7.07 -23.94
C ASP A 170 36.80 6.34 -25.19
N GLU A 171 36.94 6.83 -26.44
CA GLU A 171 37.46 8.08 -27.02
C GLU A 171 37.03 8.14 -28.52
N ALA A 172 36.93 9.37 -29.04
CA ALA A 172 37.15 9.81 -30.44
C ALA A 172 36.18 9.39 -31.58
N GLY A 173 35.42 10.38 -32.05
CA GLY A 173 34.73 10.40 -33.33
C GLY A 173 33.92 11.68 -33.50
N GLU A 174 34.59 12.79 -33.80
CA GLU A 174 33.95 14.05 -34.20
C GLU A 174 33.03 13.84 -35.40
N GLN A 175 31.75 14.18 -35.27
CA GLN A 175 31.01 14.86 -36.32
C GLN A 175 29.84 15.62 -35.69
N ALA A 176 29.91 16.93 -35.87
CA ALA A 176 28.88 17.87 -35.48
C ALA A 176 27.62 17.63 -36.31
N ASP A 177 26.48 17.43 -35.64
CA ASP A 177 25.21 17.91 -36.16
C ASP A 177 24.36 18.42 -34.99
N THR A 178 23.86 19.64 -35.19
CA THR A 178 23.14 20.43 -34.20
C THR A 178 21.69 19.97 -34.15
N GLU A 179 21.37 19.04 -33.24
CA GLU A 179 19.98 18.73 -32.88
C GLU A 179 19.62 19.44 -31.56
N LEU A 180 18.73 20.44 -31.67
CA LEU A 180 18.13 21.11 -30.52
C LEU A 180 17.24 20.11 -29.77
N ALA A 181 17.81 19.49 -28.73
CA ALA A 181 17.08 18.65 -27.80
C ALA A 181 15.91 19.44 -27.18
N VAL A 182 14.68 19.06 -27.52
CA VAL A 182 13.47 19.58 -26.90
C VAL A 182 13.51 19.19 -25.41
N PRO A 183 13.47 20.14 -24.45
CA PRO A 183 13.58 19.79 -23.04
C PRO A 183 12.34 18.99 -22.61
N LEU A 184 12.57 17.84 -21.94
CA LEU A 184 11.47 17.08 -21.36
C LEU A 184 10.69 17.94 -20.35
N ASN A 185 9.36 17.81 -20.39
CA ASN A 185 8.37 18.59 -19.63
C ASN A 185 8.66 18.72 -18.11
N HIS A 186 9.38 17.74 -17.53
CA HIS A 186 9.74 17.74 -16.11
C HIS A 186 10.87 18.73 -15.78
N GLN A 187 11.85 18.93 -16.67
CA GLN A 187 12.97 19.85 -16.46
C GLN A 187 12.48 21.30 -16.43
N GLN A 188 11.57 21.66 -17.35
CA GLN A 188 10.94 22.97 -17.39
C GLN A 188 10.16 23.28 -16.10
N ARG A 189 9.50 22.27 -15.50
CA ARG A 189 8.75 22.45 -14.24
C ARG A 189 9.68 22.70 -13.05
N LEU A 190 10.83 22.03 -12.97
CA LEU A 190 11.83 22.28 -11.93
C LEU A 190 12.49 23.64 -12.06
N GLU A 191 12.84 24.05 -13.28
CA GLU A 191 13.38 25.39 -13.53
C GLU A 191 12.39 26.47 -13.10
N HIS A 192 11.10 26.29 -13.37
CA HIS A 192 10.08 27.25 -13.01
C HIS A 192 9.81 27.32 -11.49
N ILE A 193 10.04 26.23 -10.76
CA ILE A 193 9.95 26.19 -9.30
C ILE A 193 11.19 26.84 -8.67
N ILE A 194 12.39 26.56 -9.19
CA ILE A 194 13.65 27.17 -8.71
C ILE A 194 13.63 28.68 -8.93
N ARG A 195 13.18 29.15 -10.11
CA ARG A 195 13.04 30.59 -10.38
C ARG A 195 12.02 31.29 -9.48
N ARG A 196 10.97 30.59 -9.02
CA ARG A 196 10.01 31.15 -8.05
C ARG A 196 10.54 31.16 -6.61
N ALA A 197 11.40 30.22 -6.26
CA ALA A 197 12.02 30.14 -4.94
C ALA A 197 13.19 31.13 -4.76
N ALA A 198 13.78 31.62 -5.85
CA ALA A 198 14.67 32.78 -5.85
C ALA A 198 13.88 34.08 -5.58
N VAL A 199 13.33 34.18 -4.37
CA VAL A 199 12.84 35.45 -3.83
C VAL A 199 14.07 36.31 -3.61
N GLU A 200 14.17 37.43 -4.32
CA GLU A 200 15.23 38.41 -4.10
C GLU A 200 15.29 38.81 -2.61
N ASP A 201 16.50 38.78 -2.04
CA ASP A 201 16.80 39.19 -0.67
C ASP A 201 16.38 40.65 -0.45
N LYS A 202 15.12 40.85 -0.04
CA LYS A 202 14.63 42.16 0.39
C LYS A 202 15.27 42.50 1.73
N PRO A 203 15.94 43.65 1.86
CA PRO A 203 16.57 44.04 3.12
C PRO A 203 15.51 44.22 4.22
N GLU A 204 15.79 43.71 5.43
CA GLU A 204 14.94 43.85 6.61
C GLU A 204 14.61 45.33 6.87
N THR A 205 13.33 45.68 6.80
CA THR A 205 12.81 47.03 7.07
C THR A 205 12.17 47.12 8.47
N ASP A 206 12.37 48.25 9.15
CA ASP A 206 11.72 48.57 10.43
C ASP A 206 10.21 48.78 10.26
N PHE A 207 9.47 48.93 11.37
CA PHE A 207 8.00 49.12 11.41
C PHE A 207 7.44 50.22 10.48
N PHE A 208 8.26 51.22 10.11
CA PHE A 208 7.91 52.29 9.16
C PHE A 208 8.52 52.12 7.75
N GLY A 209 8.98 50.93 7.38
CA GLY A 209 9.44 50.60 6.03
C GLY A 209 10.85 51.11 5.68
N ARG A 210 11.67 51.48 6.67
CA ARG A 210 13.05 51.96 6.45
C ARG A 210 14.05 50.82 6.64
N PRO A 211 15.04 50.63 5.75
CA PRO A 211 15.99 49.53 5.85
C PRO A 211 16.90 49.65 7.09
N LEU A 212 16.97 48.61 7.93
CA LEU A 212 17.84 48.60 9.11
C LEU A 212 19.31 48.48 8.70
N ARG A 213 20.16 49.40 9.18
CA ARG A 213 21.61 49.21 9.18
C ARG A 213 22.01 48.42 10.44
N ARG A 214 22.27 47.12 10.31
CA ARG A 214 22.87 46.31 11.39
C ARG A 214 24.22 46.92 11.80
N ARG A 215 24.29 47.47 13.00
CA ARG A 215 25.53 47.98 13.59
C ARG A 215 26.30 46.79 14.18
N GLN A 216 27.37 46.37 13.51
CA GLN A 216 28.29 45.36 14.04
C GLN A 216 28.97 45.92 15.29
N VAL A 217 28.66 45.35 16.46
CA VAL A 217 29.41 45.62 17.70
C VAL A 217 30.50 44.57 17.80
N ALA A 218 31.75 45.05 17.91
CA ALA A 218 32.95 44.26 18.02
C ALA A 218 32.99 43.45 19.33
N VAL A 219 33.58 42.27 19.23
CA VAL A 219 33.87 41.30 20.29
C VAL A 219 34.75 41.91 21.38
N ALA A 220 34.42 41.65 22.65
CA ALA A 220 35.34 41.72 23.77
C ALA A 220 35.34 40.37 24.53
N MET A 221 36.56 39.81 24.63
CA MET A 221 37.09 38.64 25.36
C MET A 221 36.68 38.60 26.86
N ALA A 222 36.66 37.53 27.66
CA ALA A 222 36.92 36.06 27.68
C ALA A 222 36.40 35.57 29.09
N PRO A 223 36.76 34.43 29.75
CA PRO A 223 37.40 33.15 29.36
C PRO A 223 36.80 31.82 29.94
N GLN A 224 37.02 30.72 29.19
CA GLN A 224 37.45 29.34 29.58
C GLN A 224 36.53 28.33 30.35
N ALA A 225 36.06 27.31 29.60
CA ALA A 225 36.27 25.84 29.70
C ALA A 225 35.95 25.06 31.01
N PRO A 226 35.58 23.74 30.99
CA PRO A 226 36.00 22.72 30.01
C PRO A 226 34.97 21.69 29.48
N GLU A 227 35.32 21.19 28.29
CA GLU A 227 35.21 19.85 27.69
C GLU A 227 34.02 18.90 27.99
N GLY A 228 33.37 18.50 26.89
CA GLY A 228 32.40 17.40 26.81
C GLY A 228 32.04 17.11 25.34
N GLU A 229 32.95 16.41 24.67
CA GLU A 229 32.84 15.60 23.45
C GLU A 229 31.79 15.94 22.36
N SER A 230 32.36 16.22 21.19
CA SER A 230 31.78 16.41 19.87
C SER A 230 30.96 15.22 19.34
N MET A 231 29.74 15.50 18.87
CA MET A 231 29.18 14.81 17.70
C MET A 231 28.77 15.86 16.66
N GLU A 232 29.44 15.76 15.53
CA GLU A 232 29.52 16.73 14.44
C GLU A 232 28.16 16.96 13.77
N SER A 233 27.80 18.23 13.58
CA SER A 233 26.72 18.63 12.68
C SER A 233 27.14 18.31 11.24
N GLN A 234 26.72 17.17 10.70
CA GLN A 234 26.94 16.86 9.28
C GLN A 234 26.01 17.73 8.41
N MET A 235 26.64 18.61 7.64
CA MET A 235 26.01 19.51 6.68
C MET A 235 25.88 18.75 5.34
N GLY A 236 24.68 18.32 4.97
CA GLY A 236 24.40 17.69 3.68
C GLY A 236 24.02 18.73 2.64
N LYS A 237 24.74 18.78 1.50
CA LYS A 237 24.29 19.55 0.32
C LYS A 237 23.19 18.77 -0.39
N ALA A 238 21.95 19.26 -0.32
CA ALA A 238 20.88 18.81 -1.19
C ALA A 238 21.04 19.37 -2.62
N VAL A 239 20.31 18.81 -3.58
CA VAL A 239 20.30 19.30 -4.97
C VAL A 239 19.73 20.72 -5.00
N GLY A 240 20.54 21.68 -5.43
CA GLY A 240 20.30 23.12 -5.26
C GLY A 240 20.95 23.61 -3.97
N LYS A 241 21.73 24.70 -4.04
CA LYS A 241 22.64 25.22 -3.00
C LYS A 241 21.95 25.68 -1.69
N SER A 242 21.09 24.86 -1.10
CA SER A 242 20.42 25.11 0.17
C SER A 242 20.97 24.17 1.22
N ASP A 243 21.43 24.75 2.33
CA ASP A 243 21.92 24.00 3.48
C ASP A 243 20.72 23.45 4.26
N VAL A 244 20.66 22.12 4.39
CA VAL A 244 19.60 21.45 5.15
C VAL A 244 20.15 21.08 6.53
N TRP A 245 19.43 21.49 7.58
CA TRP A 245 19.77 21.17 8.96
C TRP A 245 18.97 19.94 9.42
N PHE A 246 19.67 18.89 9.84
CA PHE A 246 19.06 17.70 10.43
C PHE A 246 19.51 17.56 11.89
N ARG A 247 18.56 17.36 12.81
CA ARG A 247 18.84 17.05 14.22
C ARG A 247 18.18 15.72 14.55
N PHE A 248 19.00 14.70 14.73
CA PHE A 248 18.57 13.39 15.19
C PHE A 248 18.25 13.47 16.69
N ASN A 249 16.98 13.30 17.05
CA ASN A 249 16.58 13.16 18.45
C ASN A 249 16.49 11.66 18.75
N GLU A 250 17.60 11.06 19.18
CA GLU A 250 17.58 9.71 19.74
C GLU A 250 16.75 9.76 21.03
N GLY A 251 15.63 9.02 21.05
CA GLY A 251 14.74 8.99 22.21
C GLY A 251 15.49 8.44 23.43
N VAL A 252 15.63 9.25 24.48
CA VAL A 252 16.22 8.81 25.75
C VAL A 252 15.21 7.89 26.45
N SER A 253 15.40 6.57 26.35
CA SER A 253 14.70 5.62 27.23
C SER A 253 15.26 5.75 28.64
N ASN A 254 14.76 6.71 29.42
CA ASN A 254 14.94 6.73 30.87
C ASN A 254 14.07 5.63 31.51
N ALA A 255 14.40 4.37 31.24
CA ALA A 255 13.84 3.24 31.93
C ALA A 255 14.45 3.17 33.34
N VAL A 256 13.66 3.51 34.35
CA VAL A 256 14.04 3.33 35.75
C VAL A 256 14.19 1.83 36.01
N ARG A 257 15.43 1.36 36.16
CA ARG A 257 15.74 -0.01 36.58
C ARG A 257 15.23 -0.21 38.01
N ARG A 258 14.24 -1.09 38.19
CA ARG A 258 13.81 -1.56 39.52
C ARG A 258 14.29 -3.00 39.71
N ASN A 259 15.04 -3.24 40.77
CA ASN A 259 15.42 -4.60 41.16
C ASN A 259 14.26 -5.21 41.95
N ILE A 260 13.66 -6.28 41.43
CA ILE A 260 12.62 -7.06 42.11
C ILE A 260 13.27 -8.36 42.61
N TYR A 261 13.11 -8.69 43.88
CA TYR A 261 13.61 -9.94 44.43
C TYR A 261 12.57 -11.05 44.21
N ILE A 262 13.01 -12.28 43.94
CA ILE A 262 12.12 -13.43 43.64
C ILE A 262 11.09 -13.69 44.78
N ARG A 263 11.44 -13.34 46.02
CA ARG A 263 10.52 -13.41 47.18
C ARG A 263 9.32 -12.45 47.10
N ASP A 264 9.38 -11.44 46.25
CA ASP A 264 8.30 -10.45 46.05
C ASP A 264 7.33 -10.88 44.94
N VAL A 265 7.60 -12.02 44.27
CA VAL A 265 6.82 -12.57 43.13
C VAL A 265 6.17 -13.91 43.47
N LEU A 266 6.54 -14.53 44.60
CA LEU A 266 6.03 -15.82 45.08
C LEU A 266 5.03 -15.64 46.22
#